data_AF-A0A017HB90-F1
#
_entry.id   AF-A0A017HB90-F1
#
_cell.length_a   1.000
_cell.length_b   1.000
_cell.length_c   1.000
_cell.angle_alpha   90.00
_cell.angle_beta   90.00
_cell.angle_gamma   90.00
#
_symmetry.space_group_name_H-M   'P 1'
#
loop_
_entity.id
_entity.type
_entity.pdbx_description
1 polymer ?
#
loop_
_entity_poly.entity_id
_entity_poly.type
_entity_poly.pdbx_seq_one_letter_code
_entity_poly.pdbx_strand_id
1 'polypeptide(L)' 'MTRDKLISRIESYAKRHGIAPATVTSRAVGNSRLYHRLKAGGGCTIDVAERIWAYTAPNGNGHIAPENTAA' A
#
# COMPACT_ATOMS: atom_id res chain seq x y z
N MET A 1 -8.93 -1.34 11.60
CA MET A 1 -7.55 -1.56 11.11
C MET A 1 -6.58 -0.71 11.95
N THR A 2 -5.39 -1.19 12.33
CA THR A 2 -4.38 -0.33 12.98
C THR A 2 -3.23 -0.02 12.02
N ARG A 3 -2.51 1.08 12.29
CA ARG A 3 -1.32 1.51 11.53
C ARG A 3 -0.28 0.39 11.44
N ASP A 4 0.03 -0.26 12.56
CA ASP A 4 1.07 -1.31 12.60
C ASP A 4 0.64 -2.54 11.79
N LYS A 5 -0.64 -2.94 11.83
CA LYS A 5 -1.17 -4.01 10.97
C LYS A 5 -1.03 -3.68 9.49
N LEU A 6 -1.29 -2.43 9.11
CA LEU A 6 -1.12 -1.97 7.73
C LEU A 6 0.34 -2.01 7.30
N ILE A 7 1.27 -1.53 8.14
CA ILE A 7 2.71 -1.58 7.88
C ILE A 7 3.18 -3.03 7.70
N SER A 8 2.86 -3.91 8.64
CA SER A 8 3.25 -5.34 8.55
C SER A 8 2.71 -6.02 7.30
N ARG A 9 1.49 -5.67 6.88
CA ARG A 9 0.87 -6.17 5.64
C ARG A 9 1.66 -5.73 4.40
N ILE A 10 1.99 -4.44 4.32
CA ILE A 10 2.78 -3.86 3.23
C ILE A 10 4.16 -4.54 3.16
N GLU A 11 4.86 -4.64 4.28
CA GLU A 11 6.20 -5.25 4.36
C GLU A 11 6.17 -6.74 3.97
N SER A 12 5.15 -7.48 4.42
CA SER A 12 4.99 -8.90 4.06
C SER A 12 4.76 -9.08 2.56
N TYR A 13 3.90 -8.26 1.96
CA TYR A 13 3.69 -8.30 0.51
C TYR A 13 4.97 -7.93 -0.25
N ALA A 14 5.62 -6.84 0.15
CA ALA A 14 6.87 -6.36 -0.44
C ALA A 14 7.95 -7.46 -0.43
N LYS A 15 8.14 -8.13 0.71
CA LYS A 15 9.10 -9.24 0.87
C LYS A 15 8.79 -10.42 -0.05
N ARG A 16 7.50 -10.83 -0.15
CA ARG A 16 7.09 -11.95 -1.01
C ARG A 16 7.32 -11.69 -2.50
N HIS A 17 7.20 -10.44 -2.93
CA HIS A 17 7.34 -10.04 -4.33
C HIS A 17 8.71 -9.44 -4.68
N GLY A 18 9.64 -9.33 -3.72
CA GLY A 18 10.97 -8.76 -3.95
C GLY A 18 10.97 -7.27 -4.33
N ILE A 19 9.97 -6.50 -3.88
CA ILE A 19 9.84 -5.07 -4.16
C ILE A 19 9.96 -4.23 -2.89
N ALA A 20 10.20 -2.92 -3.03
CA ALA A 20 10.24 -2.03 -1.88
C ALA A 20 8.82 -1.76 -1.30
N PRO A 21 8.66 -1.63 0.03
CA PRO A 21 7.37 -1.28 0.66
C PRO A 21 6.72 0.00 0.09
N ALA A 22 7.52 1.02 -0.23
CA ALA A 22 7.05 2.25 -0.87
C ALA A 22 6.51 2.02 -2.30
N THR A 23 7.01 0.99 -3.01
CA THR A 23 6.46 0.59 -4.32
C THR A 23 5.06 0.00 -4.17
N VAL A 24 4.79 -0.73 -3.08
CA VAL A 24 3.44 -1.25 -2.79
C VAL A 24 2.45 -0.11 -2.60
N THR A 25 2.80 0.90 -1.79
CA THR A 25 1.90 2.05 -1.58
C THR A 25 1.76 2.92 -2.82
N SER A 26 2.82 3.06 -3.62
CA SER A 26 2.76 3.71 -4.93
C SER A 26 1.78 3.00 -5.87
N ARG A 27 1.87 1.68 -5.98
CA ARG A 27 0.98 0.89 -6.86
C ARG A 27 -0.46 0.82 -6.34
N ALA A 28 -0.68 0.74 -5.04
CA ALA A 28 -2.02 0.63 -4.48
C ALA A 28 -2.80 1.96 -4.52
N VAL A 29 -2.14 3.08 -4.25
CA VAL A 29 -2.81 4.37 -4.01
C VAL A 29 -2.13 5.59 -4.66
N GLY A 30 -1.10 5.39 -5.48
CA GLY A 30 -0.38 6.49 -6.14
C GLY A 30 0.48 7.34 -5.20
N ASN A 31 0.78 6.85 -3.99
CA ASN A 31 1.51 7.61 -2.97
C ASN A 31 2.70 6.82 -2.41
N SER A 32 3.88 7.06 -2.98
CA SER A 32 5.14 6.45 -2.54
C SER A 32 5.61 6.94 -1.16
N ARG A 33 5.25 8.17 -0.76
CA ARG A 33 5.63 8.76 0.54
C ARG A 33 4.80 8.21 1.70
N LEU A 34 3.67 7.57 1.42
CA LEU A 34 2.76 7.06 2.43
C LEU A 34 3.44 6.09 3.40
N TYR A 35 4.25 5.15 2.90
CA TYR A 35 4.95 4.19 3.75
C TYR A 35 5.87 4.88 4.78
N HIS A 36 6.66 5.86 4.34
CA HIS A 36 7.53 6.63 5.23
C HIS A 36 6.72 7.41 6.28
N ARG A 37 5.58 8.00 5.89
CA ARG A 37 4.69 8.69 6.82
C ARG A 37 4.12 7.74 7.87
N LEU A 38 3.70 6.54 7.48
CA LEU A 38 3.20 5.51 8.41
C LEU A 38 4.29 5.07 9.39
N LYS A 39 5.54 4.95 8.93
CA LYS A 39 6.70 4.63 9.79
C LYS A 39 7.05 5.78 10.75
N ALA A 40 6.86 7.02 10.34
CA ALA A 40 7.08 8.21 11.17
C ALA A 40 5.96 8.45 12.21
N GLY A 41 5.00 7.53 12.35
CA GLY A 41 3.88 7.66 13.28
C GLY A 41 2.65 8.38 12.70
N GLY A 42 2.70 8.82 11.44
CA GLY A 42 1.56 9.40 10.76
C GLY A 42 0.49 8.37 10.37
N GLY A 43 -0.71 8.85 10.06
CA GLY A 43 -1.86 8.02 9.68
C GLY A 43 -2.20 8.05 8.19
N CYS A 44 -3.28 7.36 7.85
CA CYS A 44 -3.99 7.48 6.58
C CYS A 44 -5.50 7.38 6.82
N THR A 45 -6.29 7.75 5.81
CA THR A 45 -7.74 7.55 5.85
C THR A 45 -8.08 6.05 5.75
N ILE A 46 -9.32 5.71 6.09
CA ILE A 46 -9.83 4.34 6.01
C ILE A 46 -9.81 3.85 4.55
N ASP A 47 -10.29 4.66 3.59
CA ASP A 47 -10.20 4.37 2.15
C ASP A 47 -8.80 3.96 1.67
N VAL A 48 -7.77 4.70 2.09
CA VAL A 48 -6.38 4.40 1.70
C VAL A 48 -5.95 3.05 2.27
N ALA A 49 -6.31 2.77 3.52
CA ALA A 49 -5.99 1.48 4.16
C ALA A 49 -6.71 0.32 3.45
N GLU A 50 -7.97 0.50 3.06
CA GLU A 50 -8.75 -0.51 2.34
C GLU A 50 -8.19 -0.81 0.95
N ARG A 51 -7.81 0.23 0.18
CA ARG A 51 -7.17 0.06 -1.13
C ARG A 51 -5.85 -0.73 -1.04
N ILE A 52 -5.03 -0.44 -0.04
CA ILE A 52 -3.80 -1.20 0.23
C ILE A 52 -4.12 -2.64 0.61
N TRP A 53 -5.17 -2.86 1.42
CA TRP A 53 -5.56 -4.20 1.83
C TRP A 53 -6.06 -5.03 0.64
N ALA A 54 -6.88 -4.45 -0.23
CA ALA A 54 -7.35 -5.05 -1.47
C ALA A 54 -6.19 -5.40 -2.40
N TYR A 55 -5.25 -4.47 -2.61
CA TYR A 55 -4.06 -4.69 -3.45
C TYR A 55 -3.17 -5.83 -2.93
N THR A 56 -3.09 -6.01 -1.61
CA THR A 56 -2.24 -7.03 -0.98
C THR A 56 -2.97 -8.34 -0.68
N ALA A 57 -4.25 -8.46 -1.03
CA ALA A 57 -5.08 -9.64 -0.81
C ALA A 57 -4.60 -10.85 -1.64
N PRO A 58 -4.60 -12.07 -1.08
CA PRO A 58 -4.16 -13.27 -1.78
C PRO A 58 -5.01 -13.64 -3.01
N ASN A 59 -6.25 -13.14 -3.09
CA ASN A 59 -7.20 -13.42 -4.16
C ASN A 59 -7.42 -12.22 -5.10
N GLY A 60 -6.59 -11.18 -5.00
CA GLY A 60 -6.72 -9.99 -5.84
C GLY A 60 -6.11 -10.25 -7.20
N ASN A 61 -6.93 -10.65 -8.18
CA ASN A 61 -6.65 -10.39 -9.59
C ASN A 61 -6.11 -8.96 -9.68
N GLY A 62 -4.86 -8.80 -10.12
CA GLY A 62 -4.08 -7.56 -10.08
C GLY A 62 -4.62 -6.45 -11.01
N HIS A 63 -5.90 -6.14 -10.91
CA HIS A 63 -6.63 -5.21 -11.75
C HIS A 63 -7.51 -4.33 -10.87
N ILE A 64 -6.88 -3.36 -10.19
CA ILE A 64 -7.42 -2.00 -9.96
C ILE A 64 -6.36 -1.17 -9.21
N ALA A 65 -5.43 -0.60 -9.96
CA ALA A 65 -4.93 0.72 -9.61
C ALA A 65 -5.43 1.63 -10.74
N PRO A 66 -6.34 2.58 -10.48
CA PRO A 66 -6.76 3.51 -11.53
C PRO A 66 -5.54 4.30 -11.96
N GLU A 67 -5.34 4.32 -13.27
CA GLU A 67 -4.41 5.18 -14.00
C GLU A 67 -4.36 6.60 -13.39
N ASN A 68 -3.17 7.01 -12.97
CA ASN A 68 -2.84 8.42 -12.96
C ASN A 68 -1.57 8.60 -13.78
N THR A 69 -1.74 8.45 -15.09
CA THR A 69 -0.84 9.00 -16.11
C THR A 69 -1.12 10.50 -16.18
N ALA A 70 -0.36 11.28 -15.41
CA ALA A 70 -0.22 12.73 -15.56
C ALA A 70 1.22 13.05 -15.15
N ALA A 71 2.11 13.62 -15.97
CA ALA A 71 2.05 14.17 -17.33
C ALA A 71 3.42 13.95 -17.99
#